data_AF-A0A9E3E6P7-F1
#
_entry.id   AF-A0A9E3E6P7-F1
#
_cell.length_a   1.000
_cell.length_b   1.000
_cell.length_c   1.000
_cell.angle_alpha   90.00
_cell.angle_beta   90.00
_cell.angle_gamma   90.00
#
_symmetry.space_group_name_H-M   'P 1'
#
loop_
_entity.id
_entity.type
_entity.pdbx_description
1 polymer ?
#
loop_
_entity_poly.entity_id
_entity_poly.type
_entity_poly.pdbx_seq_one_letter_code
_entity_poly.pdbx_strand_id
1 'polypeptide(L)'
;MAIFRITSRTKRVALAKKTIRYIVHRRDRTQEPITRTLYDKFGQTDKQDAYETMDQAVWKTTFFRTVLSPDPRREDTHRDLDLRLLTEATMRRLAQRFKGMPFQYFASIHTDHSKNRHIHVVLLLEKQYLSRADLKAIRWAVTENARQQRRLLDKDTAQAVEEAPRGFKSAKTATIFFRSHADRRLVRGEQSSESSGGIPPHNPVCTSCGPFVEMERLTKTLFRCPACARVVVKQGMGMAVVREPRLELSLEQEVGSI
;
A
#
# COMPACT_ATOMS: atom_id res chain seq x y z
N MET A 1 -19.87 8.20 3.89
CA MET A 1 -18.85 9.22 3.63
C MET A 1 -17.65 8.85 4.44
N ALA A 2 -16.47 8.85 3.83
CA ALA A 2 -15.21 8.62 4.54
C ALA A 2 -15.07 9.50 5.78
N ILE A 3 -14.37 8.96 6.77
CA ILE A 3 -14.00 9.64 8.00
C ILE A 3 -12.59 10.19 7.82
N PHE A 4 -12.45 11.50 8.04
CA PHE A 4 -11.19 12.12 8.42
C PHE A 4 -11.42 12.83 9.75
N ARG A 5 -10.70 12.39 10.79
CA ARG A 5 -10.85 12.91 12.15
C ARG A 5 -9.49 13.10 12.81
N ILE A 6 -9.29 14.26 13.43
CA ILE A 6 -8.23 14.46 14.42
C ILE A 6 -8.70 13.82 15.74
N THR A 7 -7.97 12.83 16.23
CA THR A 7 -8.25 12.19 17.53
C THR A 7 -7.62 12.97 18.67
N SER A 8 -6.42 13.49 18.45
CA SER A 8 -5.71 14.38 19.37
C SER A 8 -4.58 15.10 18.64
N ARG A 9 -4.01 16.10 19.29
CA ARG A 9 -2.82 16.81 18.80
C ARG A 9 -1.90 17.13 19.96
N THR A 10 -0.61 17.30 19.68
CA THR A 10 0.38 17.65 20.71
C THR A 10 1.53 18.44 20.09
N LYS A 11 2.23 19.23 20.90
CA LYS A 11 3.54 19.83 20.56
C LYS A 11 4.71 19.07 21.20
N ARG A 12 4.43 18.07 22.04
CA ARG A 12 5.44 17.28 22.76
C ARG A 12 5.89 16.11 21.91
N VAL A 13 7.14 16.12 21.45
CA VAL A 13 7.75 15.05 20.64
C VAL A 13 7.58 13.67 21.28
N ALA A 14 7.84 13.55 22.58
CA ALA A 14 7.67 12.29 23.32
C ALA A 14 6.26 11.69 23.20
N LEU A 15 5.21 12.53 23.17
CA LEU A 15 3.83 12.05 22.98
C LEU A 15 3.55 11.65 21.52
N ALA A 16 4.18 12.31 20.55
CA ALA A 16 4.10 11.90 19.14
C ALA A 16 4.78 10.54 18.92
N LYS A 17 5.99 10.34 19.47
CA LYS A 17 6.70 9.05 19.45
C LYS A 17 5.89 7.91 20.06
N LYS A 18 5.22 8.14 21.20
CA LYS A 18 4.29 7.17 21.79
C LYS A 18 3.16 6.75 20.84
N THR A 19 2.74 7.66 19.95
CA THR A 19 1.71 7.35 18.95
C THR A 19 2.24 6.46 17.86
N ILE A 20 3.42 6.76 17.33
CA ILE A 20 4.08 5.89 16.34
C ILE A 20 4.27 4.49 16.92
N ARG A 21 4.79 4.38 18.15
CA ARG A 21 4.91 3.08 18.85
C ARG A 21 3.56 2.36 18.93
N TYR A 22 2.51 3.08 19.32
CA TYR A 22 1.17 2.51 19.45
C TYR A 22 0.62 2.02 18.11
N ILE A 23 0.67 2.83 17.05
CA ILE A 23 0.07 2.44 15.76
C ILE A 23 0.84 1.31 15.08
N VAL A 24 2.15 1.16 15.36
CA VAL A 24 2.98 0.07 14.84
C VAL A 24 2.75 -1.22 15.62
N HIS A 25 2.74 -1.17 16.95
CA HIS A 25 2.77 -2.38 17.82
C HIS A 25 1.46 -2.68 18.56
N ARG A 26 0.32 -2.15 18.10
CA ARG A 26 -0.97 -2.40 18.74
C ARG A 26 -1.41 -3.85 18.55
N ARG A 27 -1.70 -4.55 19.65
CA ARG A 27 -2.28 -5.90 19.66
C ARG A 27 -3.54 -5.99 18.79
N ASP A 28 -3.72 -7.12 18.14
CA ASP A 28 -4.93 -7.43 17.36
C ASP A 28 -6.10 -7.87 18.27
N ARG A 29 -7.14 -8.45 17.67
CA ARG A 29 -8.31 -8.98 18.39
C ARG A 29 -8.01 -10.22 19.24
N THR A 30 -7.03 -11.03 18.84
CA THR A 30 -6.61 -12.25 19.56
C THR A 30 -5.57 -11.94 20.64
N GLN A 31 -5.20 -10.67 20.80
CA GLN A 31 -4.19 -10.14 21.71
C GLN A 31 -2.74 -10.48 21.33
N GLU A 32 -2.50 -10.93 20.10
CA GLU A 32 -1.18 -11.23 19.62
C GLU A 32 -0.40 -9.94 19.27
N PRO A 33 0.92 -9.93 19.50
CA PRO A 33 1.77 -8.81 19.14
C PRO A 33 1.96 -8.77 17.63
N ILE A 34 1.22 -7.89 16.96
CA ILE A 34 1.44 -7.59 15.54
C ILE A 34 2.28 -6.33 15.37
N THR A 35 3.16 -6.37 14.38
CA THR A 35 3.95 -5.21 13.94
C THR A 35 3.46 -4.81 12.55
N ARG A 36 2.92 -3.59 12.45
CA ARG A 36 2.44 -3.04 11.18
C ARG A 36 3.53 -2.23 10.50
N THR A 37 3.57 -2.30 9.18
CA THR A 37 4.43 -1.42 8.38
C THR A 37 4.05 0.05 8.61
N LEU A 38 5.07 0.87 8.81
CA LEU A 38 4.97 2.32 8.80
C LEU A 38 5.35 2.81 7.40
N TYR A 39 4.68 3.86 6.93
CA TYR A 39 5.02 4.48 5.66
C TYR A 39 4.86 5.99 5.72
N ASP A 40 5.59 6.67 4.85
CA ASP A 40 5.59 8.11 4.68
C ASP A 40 5.30 8.48 3.21
N LYS A 41 5.74 9.65 2.76
CA LYS A 41 5.58 10.10 1.36
C LYS A 41 6.53 9.42 0.37
N PHE A 42 7.60 8.79 0.85
CA PHE A 42 8.64 8.15 0.05
C PHE A 42 8.48 6.63 -0.02
N GLY A 43 7.85 6.04 0.99
CA GLY A 43 7.44 4.66 0.96
C GLY A 43 7.39 4.03 2.33
N GLN A 44 7.79 2.76 2.42
CA GLN A 44 7.96 2.12 3.72
C GLN A 44 9.11 2.81 4.46
N THR A 45 8.91 3.03 5.76
CA THR A 45 9.90 3.60 6.67
C THR A 45 9.84 2.82 7.97
N ASP A 46 10.84 2.98 8.81
CA ASP A 46 10.84 2.38 10.13
C ASP A 46 10.46 3.39 11.23
N LYS A 47 10.36 2.86 12.45
CA LYS A 47 10.01 3.66 13.62
C LYS A 47 11.11 4.65 14.00
N GLN A 48 12.37 4.32 13.75
CA GLN A 48 13.53 5.12 14.14
C GLN A 48 13.64 6.36 13.24
N ASP A 49 13.50 6.21 11.92
CA ASP A 49 13.40 7.31 10.96
C ASP A 49 12.30 8.31 11.36
N ALA A 50 11.14 7.77 11.74
CA ALA A 50 10.01 8.58 12.18
C ALA A 50 10.33 9.34 13.47
N TYR A 51 11.08 8.74 14.39
CA TYR A 51 11.50 9.37 15.64
C TYR A 51 12.49 10.49 15.39
N GLU A 52 13.48 10.27 14.54
CA GLU A 52 14.49 11.26 14.18
C GLU A 52 13.85 12.45 13.47
N THR A 53 12.94 12.20 12.53
CA THR A 53 12.16 13.26 11.87
C THR A 53 11.34 14.09 12.86
N MET A 54 10.80 13.46 13.91
CA MET A 54 10.05 14.18 14.96
C MET A 54 10.95 14.98 15.89
N ASP A 55 12.16 14.51 16.17
CA ASP A 55 13.14 15.24 16.99
C ASP A 55 13.70 16.46 16.24
N GLN A 56 13.89 16.32 14.93
CA GLN A 56 14.37 17.38 14.03
C GLN A 56 13.26 18.36 13.59
N ALA A 57 12.03 18.17 14.06
CA ALA A 57 10.89 18.99 13.65
C ALA A 57 11.09 20.46 14.06
N VAL A 58 10.78 21.38 13.13
CA VAL A 58 10.96 22.83 13.33
C VAL A 58 10.17 23.33 14.53
N TRP A 59 10.70 24.35 15.21
CA TRP A 59 10.01 25.05 16.30
C TRP A 59 8.59 25.46 15.88
N LYS A 60 7.59 25.13 16.72
CA LYS A 60 6.12 25.27 16.50
C LYS A 60 5.45 24.16 15.67
N THR A 61 6.15 23.09 15.30
CA THR A 61 5.50 21.90 14.74
C THR A 61 4.46 21.34 15.70
N THR A 62 3.27 21.08 15.18
CA THR A 62 2.19 20.38 15.89
C THR A 62 2.01 19.00 15.26
N PHE A 63 2.03 17.98 16.11
CA PHE A 63 1.79 16.60 15.75
C PHE A 63 0.29 16.30 15.85
N PHE A 64 -0.37 16.12 14.71
CA PHE A 64 -1.79 15.76 14.65
C PHE A 64 -1.94 14.26 14.51
N ARG A 65 -2.62 13.64 15.46
CA ARG A 65 -3.03 12.24 15.37
C ARG A 65 -4.36 12.20 14.66
N THR A 66 -4.40 11.54 13.52
CA THR A 66 -5.57 11.50 12.66
C THR A 66 -5.91 10.07 12.27
N VAL A 67 -7.19 9.87 11.97
CA VAL A 67 -7.72 8.60 11.46
C VAL A 67 -8.41 8.88 10.14
N LEU A 68 -8.04 8.10 9.13
CA LEU A 68 -8.71 8.02 7.83
C LEU A 68 -9.43 6.68 7.75
N SER A 69 -10.70 6.66 7.36
CA SER A 69 -11.44 5.41 7.18
C SER A 69 -12.49 5.59 6.10
N PRO A 70 -12.43 4.85 4.99
CA PRO A 70 -13.51 4.81 4.01
C PRO A 70 -14.83 4.33 4.64
N ASP A 71 -15.95 4.73 4.03
CA ASP A 71 -17.26 4.21 4.41
C ASP A 71 -17.36 2.70 4.05
N PRO A 72 -17.54 1.80 5.02
CA PRO A 72 -17.53 0.36 4.77
C PRO A 72 -18.72 -0.15 3.95
N ARG A 73 -19.77 0.65 3.78
CA ARG A 73 -20.98 0.26 3.03
C ARG A 73 -21.05 0.89 1.64
N ARG A 74 -20.40 2.04 1.44
CA ARG A 74 -20.54 2.85 0.22
C ARG A 74 -19.25 2.99 -0.58
N GLU A 75 -18.11 2.87 0.07
CA GLU A 75 -16.80 3.13 -0.53
C GLU A 75 -15.94 1.86 -0.49
N ASP A 76 -15.89 1.18 0.66
CA ASP A 76 -15.07 0.00 0.91
C ASP A 76 -15.89 -1.29 1.07
N THR A 77 -16.95 -1.43 0.27
CA THR A 77 -17.93 -2.52 0.35
C THR A 77 -17.28 -3.91 0.24
N HIS A 78 -16.26 -4.04 -0.61
CA HIS A 78 -15.55 -5.30 -0.87
C HIS A 78 -14.22 -5.41 -0.13
N ARG A 79 -13.86 -4.42 0.70
CA ARG A 79 -12.60 -4.41 1.48
C ARG A 79 -11.33 -4.55 0.62
N ASP A 80 -11.36 -4.02 -0.59
CA ASP A 80 -10.35 -4.14 -1.64
C ASP A 80 -9.78 -2.78 -2.06
N LEU A 81 -10.23 -1.68 -1.46
CA LEU A 81 -9.61 -0.37 -1.68
C LEU A 81 -8.13 -0.38 -1.27
N ASP A 82 -7.29 0.30 -2.06
CA ASP A 82 -5.91 0.58 -1.72
C ASP A 82 -5.85 1.77 -0.75
N LEU A 83 -5.75 1.42 0.53
CA LEU A 83 -5.69 2.37 1.64
C LEU A 83 -4.40 3.20 1.67
N ARG A 84 -3.31 2.69 1.07
CA ARG A 84 -2.06 3.43 0.96
C ARG A 84 -2.20 4.51 -0.11
N LEU A 85 -2.65 4.13 -1.31
CA LEU A 85 -2.91 5.08 -2.41
C LEU A 85 -3.93 6.15 -1.98
N LEU A 86 -4.96 5.75 -1.24
CA LEU A 86 -5.95 6.66 -0.66
C LEU A 86 -5.29 7.69 0.27
N THR A 87 -4.37 7.23 1.13
CA THR A 87 -3.63 8.11 2.05
C THR A 87 -2.73 9.06 1.28
N GLU A 88 -1.95 8.57 0.32
CA GLU A 88 -1.06 9.38 -0.52
C GLU A 88 -1.83 10.47 -1.29
N ALA A 89 -2.96 10.12 -1.91
CA ALA A 89 -3.81 11.08 -2.61
C ALA A 89 -4.42 12.12 -1.65
N THR A 90 -4.80 11.70 -0.44
CA THR A 90 -5.30 12.60 0.61
C THR A 90 -4.22 13.59 1.02
N MET A 91 -2.98 13.13 1.24
CA MET A 91 -1.86 14.01 1.61
C MET A 91 -1.49 14.94 0.47
N ARG A 92 -1.58 14.51 -0.79
CA ARG A 92 -1.39 15.41 -1.95
C ARG A 92 -2.43 16.54 -1.98
N ARG A 93 -3.70 16.26 -1.69
CA ARG A 93 -4.76 17.28 -1.59
C ARG A 93 -4.51 18.22 -0.41
N LEU A 94 -4.01 17.69 0.71
CA LEU A 94 -3.59 18.51 1.86
C LEU A 94 -2.44 19.47 1.49
N ALA A 95 -1.45 19.00 0.73
CA ALA A 95 -0.34 19.81 0.25
C ALA A 95 -0.79 20.93 -0.70
N GLN A 96 -1.72 20.62 -1.62
CA GLN A 96 -2.33 21.62 -2.49
C GLN A 96 -3.13 22.67 -1.72
N ARG A 97 -3.77 22.28 -0.62
CA ARG A 97 -4.52 23.18 0.26
C ARG A 97 -3.59 24.12 1.03
N PHE A 98 -2.44 23.64 1.48
CA PHE A 98 -1.46 24.38 2.27
C PHE A 98 -0.24 24.78 1.44
N LYS A 99 -0.45 25.35 0.25
CA LYS A 99 0.64 25.81 -0.62
C LYS A 99 1.67 26.62 0.18
N GLY A 100 2.94 26.28 0.03
CA GLY A 100 4.05 26.95 0.73
C GLY A 100 4.32 26.46 2.15
N MET A 101 3.54 25.51 2.68
CA MET A 101 3.78 24.89 3.99
C MET A 101 4.13 23.41 3.79
N PRO A 102 5.43 23.06 3.70
CA PRO A 102 5.82 21.67 3.64
C PRO A 102 5.40 20.96 4.94
N PHE A 103 5.08 19.68 4.83
CA PHE A 103 4.74 18.86 5.97
C PHE A 103 5.23 17.43 5.77
N GLN A 104 5.33 16.70 6.88
CA GLN A 104 5.65 15.28 6.89
C GLN A 104 4.50 14.50 7.50
N TYR A 105 4.41 13.22 7.15
CA TYR A 105 3.45 12.33 7.77
C TYR A 105 4.02 10.92 7.90
N PHE A 106 3.52 10.22 8.92
CA PHE A 106 3.75 8.80 9.11
C PHE A 106 2.41 8.10 9.26
N ALA A 107 2.22 7.00 8.55
CA ALA A 107 0.94 6.33 8.45
C ALA A 107 1.09 4.82 8.64
N SER A 108 0.05 4.19 9.18
CA SER A 108 -0.03 2.74 9.30
C SER A 108 -1.47 2.28 9.08
N ILE A 109 -1.64 1.22 8.29
CA ILE A 109 -2.95 0.65 7.93
C ILE A 109 -3.35 -0.40 8.96
N HIS A 110 -4.56 -0.28 9.47
CA HIS A 110 -5.14 -1.17 10.46
C HIS A 110 -6.39 -1.84 9.88
N THR A 111 -6.33 -3.16 9.72
CA THR A 111 -7.42 -3.99 9.15
C THR A 111 -7.91 -5.08 10.09
N ASP A 112 -7.22 -5.25 11.21
CA ASP A 112 -7.20 -6.46 12.04
C ASP A 112 -8.00 -6.31 13.35
N HIS A 113 -8.18 -5.09 13.85
CA HIS A 113 -8.75 -4.87 15.18
C HIS A 113 -10.19 -4.32 15.18
N SER A 114 -10.65 -3.70 14.09
CA SER A 114 -12.03 -3.23 13.93
C SER A 114 -12.70 -3.78 12.67
N LYS A 115 -14.04 -3.80 12.65
CA LYS A 115 -14.79 -4.21 11.45
C LYS A 115 -14.47 -3.28 10.26
N ASN A 116 -14.22 -2.00 10.53
CA ASN A 116 -13.91 -0.99 9.52
C ASN A 116 -12.39 -0.87 9.36
N ARG A 117 -11.89 -0.97 8.13
CA ARG A 117 -10.47 -0.72 7.84
C ARG A 117 -10.19 0.78 7.98
N HIS A 118 -9.05 1.12 8.56
CA HIS A 118 -8.66 2.51 8.75
C HIS A 118 -7.16 2.70 8.77
N ILE A 119 -6.72 3.93 8.55
CA ILE A 119 -5.34 4.34 8.59
C ILE A 119 -5.17 5.29 9.77
N HIS A 120 -4.19 5.00 10.62
CA HIS A 120 -3.68 5.98 11.56
C HIS A 120 -2.61 6.81 10.89
N VAL A 121 -2.72 8.14 10.97
CA VAL A 121 -1.75 9.07 10.41
C VAL A 121 -1.31 10.08 11.47
N VAL A 122 -0.01 10.25 11.63
CA VAL A 122 0.60 11.33 12.41
C VAL A 122 1.11 12.38 11.44
N LEU A 123 0.47 13.54 11.41
CA LEU A 123 0.87 14.69 10.58
C LEU A 123 1.77 15.62 11.38
N LEU A 124 2.87 16.07 10.78
CA LEU A 124 3.78 17.08 11.32
C LEU A 124 3.54 18.36 10.53
N LEU A 125 2.85 19.33 11.14
CA LEU A 125 2.48 20.58 10.50
C LEU A 125 2.96 21.77 11.31
N GLU A 126 3.51 22.79 10.65
CA GLU A 126 3.84 24.10 11.23
C GLU A 126 2.58 24.97 11.43
N LYS A 127 1.50 24.36 11.91
CA LYS A 127 0.21 24.99 12.16
C LYS A 127 -0.35 24.45 13.47
N GLN A 128 -0.87 25.34 14.30
CA GLN A 128 -1.44 24.91 15.58
C GLN A 128 -2.78 24.20 15.42
N TYR A 129 -3.60 24.59 14.43
CA TYR A 129 -4.96 24.08 14.23
C TYR A 129 -5.29 23.86 12.75
N LEU A 130 -6.07 22.82 12.47
CA LEU A 130 -6.78 22.68 11.19
C LEU A 130 -8.17 23.29 11.34
N SER A 131 -8.55 24.19 10.43
CA SER A 131 -9.86 24.82 10.47
C SER A 131 -10.96 23.82 10.12
N ARG A 132 -12.22 24.13 10.45
CA ARG A 132 -13.37 23.31 10.03
C ARG A 132 -13.45 23.17 8.50
N ALA A 133 -13.10 24.23 7.77
CA ALA A 133 -13.04 24.22 6.31
C ALA A 133 -11.96 23.26 5.80
N ASP A 134 -10.77 23.26 6.42
CA ASP A 134 -9.69 22.33 6.07
C ASP A 134 -10.13 20.89 6.30
N LEU A 135 -10.70 20.59 7.47
CA LEU A 135 -11.19 19.25 7.80
C LEU A 135 -12.31 18.78 6.86
N LYS A 136 -13.23 19.67 6.48
CA LYS A 136 -14.30 19.38 5.51
C LYS A 136 -13.71 19.07 4.13
N ALA A 137 -12.77 19.88 3.66
CA ALA A 137 -12.11 19.70 2.37
C ALA A 137 -11.33 18.37 2.30
N ILE A 138 -10.58 18.05 3.36
CA ILE A 138 -9.85 16.79 3.44
C ILE A 138 -10.82 15.61 3.43
N ARG A 139 -11.87 15.65 4.25
CA ARG A 139 -12.87 14.58 4.30
C ARG A 139 -13.53 14.34 2.93
N TRP A 140 -13.84 15.43 2.23
CA TRP A 140 -14.38 15.36 0.88
C TRP A 140 -13.39 14.72 -0.09
N ALA A 141 -12.10 15.09 -0.02
CA ALA A 141 -11.05 14.48 -0.82
C ALA A 141 -10.88 12.97 -0.54
N VAL A 142 -10.91 12.54 0.73
CA VAL A 142 -10.88 11.11 1.07
C VAL A 142 -12.08 10.39 0.47
N THR A 143 -13.27 10.97 0.63
CA THR A 143 -14.52 10.40 0.12
C THR A 143 -14.49 10.24 -1.39
N GLU A 144 -14.07 11.28 -2.11
CA GLU A 144 -14.05 11.27 -3.57
C GLU A 144 -13.01 10.29 -4.10
N ASN A 145 -11.81 10.23 -3.50
CA ASN A 145 -10.79 9.27 -3.91
C ASN A 145 -11.24 7.82 -3.65
N ALA A 146 -11.85 7.54 -2.49
CA ALA A 146 -12.36 6.21 -2.19
C ALA A 146 -13.47 5.78 -3.16
N ARG A 147 -14.38 6.69 -3.50
CA ARG A 147 -15.42 6.45 -4.52
C ARG A 147 -14.83 6.23 -5.90
N GLN A 148 -13.81 6.99 -6.27
CA GLN A 148 -13.14 6.82 -7.56
C GLN A 148 -12.46 5.46 -7.66
N GLN A 149 -11.73 5.03 -6.63
CA GLN A 149 -11.15 3.68 -6.58
C GLN A 149 -12.23 2.60 -6.69
N ARG A 150 -13.33 2.72 -5.94
CA ARG A 150 -14.45 1.77 -6.01
C ARG A 150 -15.03 1.67 -7.42
N ARG A 151 -15.29 2.81 -8.08
CA ARG A 151 -15.79 2.83 -9.47
C ARG A 151 -14.85 2.15 -10.46
N LEU A 152 -13.54 2.28 -10.27
CA LEU A 152 -12.55 1.61 -11.14
C LEU A 152 -12.59 0.10 -10.92
N LEU A 153 -12.52 -0.34 -9.66
CA LEU A 153 -12.58 -1.77 -9.30
C LEU A 153 -13.89 -2.43 -9.74
N ASP A 154 -15.02 -1.71 -9.68
CA ASP A 154 -16.32 -2.20 -10.17
C ASP A 154 -16.32 -2.42 -11.69
N LYS A 155 -15.69 -1.50 -12.45
CA LYS A 155 -15.56 -1.62 -13.90
C LYS A 155 -14.66 -2.79 -14.28
N ASP A 156 -13.51 -2.92 -13.64
CA ASP A 156 -12.55 -4.00 -13.91
C ASP A 156 -13.20 -5.37 -13.62
N THR A 157 -14.00 -5.44 -12.54
CA THR A 157 -14.76 -6.66 -12.21
C THR A 157 -15.83 -6.98 -13.26
N ALA A 158 -16.57 -5.97 -13.72
CA ALA A 158 -17.59 -6.17 -14.76
C ALA A 158 -16.98 -6.64 -16.09
N GLN A 159 -15.86 -6.04 -16.51
CA GLN A 159 -15.13 -6.45 -17.71
C GLN A 159 -14.60 -7.88 -17.60
N ALA A 160 -13.99 -8.25 -16.47
CA ALA A 160 -13.51 -9.60 -16.24
C ALA A 160 -14.63 -10.66 -16.31
N VAL A 161 -15.85 -10.31 -15.89
CA VAL A 161 -17.03 -11.20 -16.00
C VAL A 161 -17.51 -11.32 -17.45
N GLU A 162 -17.43 -10.26 -18.24
CA GLU A 162 -17.82 -10.28 -19.66
C GLU A 162 -16.81 -11.05 -20.54
N GLU A 163 -15.52 -10.91 -20.24
CA GLU A 163 -14.40 -11.57 -20.94
C GLU A 163 -14.20 -13.03 -20.52
N ALA A 164 -14.78 -13.45 -19.37
CA ALA A 164 -14.75 -14.84 -18.95
C ALA A 164 -15.36 -15.72 -20.06
N PRO A 165 -14.64 -16.75 -20.55
CA PRO A 165 -15.10 -17.55 -21.68
C PRO A 165 -16.46 -18.15 -21.37
N ARG A 166 -17.48 -17.69 -22.10
CA ARG A 166 -18.87 -18.20 -22.05
C ARG A 166 -18.92 -19.59 -22.67
N GLY A 167 -18.20 -20.57 -22.12
CA GLY A 167 -18.05 -21.83 -22.83
C GLY A 167 -17.04 -22.80 -22.25
N PHE A 168 -17.19 -23.18 -20.98
CA PHE A 168 -17.00 -24.60 -20.66
C PHE A 168 -18.37 -25.18 -20.32
N LYS A 169 -19.15 -25.47 -21.36
CA LYS A 169 -20.21 -26.48 -21.23
C LYS A 169 -19.47 -27.75 -20.80
N SER A 170 -19.66 -28.13 -19.54
CA SER A 170 -19.23 -29.40 -18.97
C SER A 170 -19.39 -30.50 -20.02
N ALA A 171 -18.28 -30.90 -20.62
CA ALA A 171 -18.23 -32.12 -21.38
C ALA A 171 -18.43 -33.22 -20.35
N LYS A 172 -19.62 -33.82 -20.38
CA LYS A 172 -19.93 -35.10 -19.72
C LYS A 172 -18.90 -36.11 -20.21
N THR A 173 -17.77 -36.18 -19.53
CA THR A 173 -16.72 -37.17 -19.74
C THR A 173 -16.93 -38.18 -18.62
N ALA A 174 -17.77 -39.16 -18.86
CA ALA A 174 -17.32 -40.50 -19.24
C ALA A 174 -16.49 -41.10 -18.10
N THR A 175 -17.21 -41.81 -17.22
CA THR A 175 -16.69 -42.79 -16.28
C THR A 175 -15.80 -43.79 -17.02
N ILE A 176 -14.49 -43.54 -17.02
CA ILE A 176 -13.51 -44.57 -17.36
C ILE A 176 -13.31 -45.42 -16.11
N PHE A 177 -13.93 -46.60 -16.13
CA PHE A 177 -13.63 -47.71 -15.23
C PHE A 177 -12.17 -48.12 -15.44
N PHE A 178 -11.29 -47.80 -14.48
CA PHE A 178 -10.05 -48.55 -14.29
C PHE A 178 -10.26 -49.57 -13.17
N ARG A 179 -10.54 -50.81 -13.59
CA ARG A 179 -10.35 -52.03 -12.80
C ARG A 179 -8.92 -52.49 -13.01
N SER A 180 -8.12 -52.59 -11.95
CA SER A 180 -7.25 -53.76 -11.69
C SER A 180 -6.40 -53.59 -10.43
N HIS A 181 -6.51 -54.60 -9.55
CA HIS A 181 -5.45 -55.26 -8.75
C HIS A 181 -4.41 -54.37 -8.03
N ALA A 182 -4.49 -54.26 -6.70
CA ALA A 182 -3.94 -55.22 -5.73
C ALA A 182 -2.39 -55.22 -5.66
N ASP A 183 -1.90 -55.08 -4.43
CA ASP A 183 -0.54 -55.31 -3.95
C ASP A 183 0.59 -54.35 -4.36
N ARG A 184 1.02 -53.50 -3.41
CA ARG A 184 2.27 -53.74 -2.65
C ARG A 184 2.61 -52.62 -1.66
N ARG A 185 2.76 -53.06 -0.40
CA ARG A 185 3.80 -52.73 0.58
C ARG A 185 4.02 -51.27 0.97
N LEU A 186 3.56 -51.01 2.19
CA LEU A 186 4.22 -50.22 3.22
C LEU A 186 5.75 -50.40 3.18
N VAL A 187 6.48 -49.33 2.83
CA VAL A 187 7.85 -49.12 3.28
C VAL A 187 7.98 -47.67 3.76
N ARG A 188 8.26 -47.59 5.05
CA ARG A 188 8.68 -46.43 5.82
C ARG A 188 10.06 -46.01 5.30
N GLY A 189 10.20 -44.76 4.86
CA GLY A 189 11.47 -44.19 4.42
C GLY A 189 11.56 -42.75 4.90
N GLU A 190 12.19 -42.56 6.07
CA GLU A 190 12.87 -41.32 6.42
C GLU A 190 13.87 -40.99 5.31
N GLN A 191 13.84 -39.76 4.80
CA GLN A 191 15.01 -39.15 4.18
C GLN A 191 14.90 -37.63 4.25
N SER A 192 15.79 -37.10 5.08
CA SER A 192 16.33 -35.76 5.09
C SER A 192 16.84 -35.31 3.71
N SER A 193 16.53 -34.07 3.35
CA SER A 193 17.35 -33.15 2.53
C SER A 193 16.52 -31.87 2.35
N GLU A 194 16.78 -30.80 3.11
CA GLU A 194 17.83 -29.82 2.80
C GLU A 194 18.02 -29.63 1.29
N SER A 195 17.01 -29.05 0.63
CA SER A 195 17.21 -28.31 -0.62
C SER A 195 17.21 -26.81 -0.30
N SER A 196 18.36 -26.34 0.17
CA SER A 196 18.72 -24.93 0.14
C SER A 196 18.84 -24.49 -1.32
N GLY A 197 17.71 -24.12 -1.92
CA GLY A 197 17.64 -23.48 -3.23
C GLY A 197 18.41 -22.17 -3.22
N GLY A 198 19.69 -22.24 -3.58
CA GLY A 198 20.55 -21.09 -3.79
C GLY A 198 19.94 -20.16 -4.83
N ILE A 199 19.60 -18.96 -4.39
CA ILE A 199 19.11 -17.87 -5.24
C ILE A 199 20.29 -17.43 -6.14
N PRO A 200 20.09 -17.19 -7.45
CA PRO A 200 21.14 -16.66 -8.30
C PRO A 200 21.66 -15.31 -7.76
N PRO A 201 22.97 -15.06 -7.77
CA PRO A 201 23.59 -13.89 -7.13
C PRO A 201 23.27 -12.54 -7.81
N HIS A 202 22.58 -12.57 -8.95
CA HIS A 202 22.35 -11.41 -9.80
C HIS A 202 21.09 -10.64 -9.41
N ASN A 203 21.15 -9.31 -9.55
CA ASN A 203 19.97 -8.48 -9.41
C ASN A 203 18.97 -8.75 -10.56
N PRO A 204 17.66 -8.59 -10.32
CA PRO A 204 16.67 -8.78 -11.38
C PRO A 204 16.82 -7.73 -12.48
N VAL A 205 16.37 -8.08 -13.68
CA VAL A 205 16.37 -7.19 -14.84
C VAL A 205 15.03 -6.46 -14.98
N CYS A 206 15.06 -5.24 -15.52
CA CYS A 206 13.86 -4.44 -15.68
C CYS A 206 13.02 -4.91 -16.87
N THR A 207 11.81 -5.42 -16.62
CA THR A 207 10.86 -5.83 -17.68
C THR A 207 10.41 -4.69 -18.61
N SER A 208 10.59 -3.42 -18.22
CA SER A 208 10.29 -2.27 -19.08
C SER A 208 11.42 -1.88 -20.01
N CYS A 209 12.66 -1.95 -19.52
CA CYS A 209 13.84 -1.45 -20.23
C CYS A 209 14.58 -2.56 -20.98
N GLY A 210 14.15 -3.81 -20.80
CA GLY A 210 14.71 -4.97 -21.46
C GLY A 210 15.67 -5.77 -20.55
N PRO A 211 16.11 -6.94 -21.03
CA PRO A 211 16.87 -7.91 -20.24
C PRO A 211 18.30 -7.47 -19.92
N PHE A 212 18.79 -6.38 -20.51
CA PHE A 212 20.16 -5.88 -20.31
C PHE A 212 20.29 -4.81 -19.22
N VAL A 213 19.17 -4.38 -18.64
CA VAL A 213 19.17 -3.34 -17.58
C VAL A 213 18.95 -4.01 -16.23
N GLU A 214 20.06 -4.29 -15.54
CA GLU A 214 20.03 -4.74 -14.15
C GLU A 214 19.45 -3.66 -13.23
N MET A 215 18.58 -4.06 -12.32
CA MET A 215 17.97 -3.15 -11.35
C MET A 215 18.91 -2.95 -10.15
N GLU A 216 18.99 -1.71 -9.68
CA GLU A 216 19.69 -1.33 -8.46
C GLU A 216 18.93 -1.87 -7.25
N ARG A 217 19.62 -2.58 -6.37
CA ARG A 217 19.04 -3.11 -5.13
C ARG A 217 18.95 -2.00 -4.09
N LEU A 218 17.72 -1.65 -3.67
CA LEU A 218 17.49 -0.69 -2.59
C LEU A 218 17.45 -1.39 -1.22
N THR A 219 16.82 -2.56 -1.14
CA THR A 219 16.76 -3.40 0.07
C THR A 219 16.81 -4.88 -0.30
N LYS A 220 16.72 -5.80 0.67
CA LYS A 220 16.69 -7.25 0.42
C LYS A 220 15.59 -7.67 -0.56
N THR A 221 14.48 -6.93 -0.63
CA THR A 221 13.33 -7.24 -1.48
C THR A 221 12.98 -6.14 -2.45
N LEU A 222 13.52 -4.92 -2.33
CA LEU A 222 13.14 -3.78 -3.16
C LEU A 222 14.24 -3.43 -4.17
N PHE A 223 13.85 -3.23 -5.43
CA PHE A 223 14.76 -2.92 -6.53
C PHE A 223 14.24 -1.74 -7.36
N ARG A 224 15.15 -0.94 -7.91
CA ARG A 224 14.85 0.24 -8.74
C ARG A 224 15.58 0.14 -10.06
N CYS A 225 14.89 0.39 -11.17
CA CYS A 225 15.53 0.47 -12.48
C CYS A 225 16.25 1.82 -12.63
N PRO A 226 17.55 1.86 -12.97
CA PRO A 226 18.25 3.13 -13.18
C PRO A 226 17.76 3.89 -14.43
N ALA A 227 17.28 3.17 -15.46
CA ALA A 227 16.85 3.77 -16.72
C ALA A 227 15.44 4.39 -16.67
N CYS A 228 14.45 3.70 -16.09
CA CYS A 228 13.06 4.18 -16.06
C CYS A 228 12.53 4.52 -14.65
N ALA A 229 13.37 4.40 -13.61
CA ALA A 229 12.96 4.60 -12.22
C ALA A 229 11.82 3.70 -11.71
N ARG A 230 11.43 2.65 -12.45
CA ARG A 230 10.45 1.64 -12.00
C ARG A 230 10.94 0.97 -10.72
N VAL A 231 10.06 0.85 -9.73
CA VAL A 231 10.36 0.17 -8.46
C VAL A 231 9.56 -1.11 -8.38
N VAL A 232 10.23 -2.21 -8.07
CA VAL A 232 9.66 -3.55 -7.94
C VAL A 232 10.02 -4.16 -6.60
N VAL A 233 9.17 -5.03 -6.09
CA VAL A 233 9.38 -5.79 -4.87
C VAL A 233 9.37 -7.29 -5.18
N LYS A 234 10.35 -8.02 -4.63
CA LYS A 234 10.40 -9.48 -4.68
C LYS A 234 9.38 -10.06 -3.69
N GLN A 235 8.43 -10.85 -4.19
CA GLN A 235 7.42 -11.56 -3.42
C GLN A 235 7.50 -13.06 -3.71
N GLY A 236 8.11 -13.82 -2.80
CA GLY A 236 8.37 -15.25 -3.01
C GLY A 236 9.29 -15.48 -4.22
N MET A 237 8.79 -16.25 -5.20
CA MET A 237 9.47 -16.51 -6.48
C MET A 237 9.18 -15.44 -7.56
N GLY A 238 8.26 -14.50 -7.30
CA GLY A 238 7.82 -13.49 -8.26
C GLY A 238 8.30 -12.07 -7.93
N MET A 239 8.01 -11.16 -8.87
CA MET A 239 8.30 -9.72 -8.76
C MET A 239 6.99 -8.94 -8.96
N ALA A 240 6.67 -8.02 -8.06
CA ALA A 240 5.51 -7.15 -8.15
C ALA A 240 5.93 -5.69 -8.35
N VAL A 241 5.25 -4.96 -9.22
CA VAL A 241 5.52 -3.53 -9.45
C VAL A 241 4.94 -2.72 -8.30
N VAL A 242 5.79 -1.98 -7.58
CA VAL A 242 5.37 -1.09 -6.47
C VAL A 242 5.12 0.32 -6.98
N ARG A 243 5.86 0.74 -8.01
CA ARG A 243 5.75 2.06 -8.60
C ARG A 243 6.09 2.00 -10.08
N GLU A 244 5.12 2.38 -10.91
CA GLU A 244 5.36 2.59 -12.32
C GLU A 244 6.15 3.89 -12.56
N PRO A 245 6.99 3.95 -13.62
CA PRO A 245 7.52 5.21 -14.10
C PRO A 245 6.36 6.17 -14.34
N ARG A 246 6.55 7.46 -14.04
CA ARG A 246 5.64 8.46 -14.64
C ARG A 246 5.85 8.37 -16.15
N LEU A 247 4.86 7.83 -16.86
CA LEU A 247 4.65 8.14 -18.26
C LEU A 247 4.38 9.65 -18.31
N GLU A 248 5.44 10.45 -18.44
CA GLU A 248 5.29 11.81 -18.94
C GLU A 248 4.89 11.66 -20.39
N LEU A 249 3.57 11.65 -20.63
CA LEU A 249 3.02 11.94 -21.95
C LEU A 249 3.57 13.30 -22.33
N SER A 250 4.54 13.31 -23.25
CA SER A 250 4.96 14.49 -23.98
C SER A 250 3.74 15.01 -24.74
N LEU A 251 3.02 15.93 -24.12
CA LEU A 251 2.21 16.91 -24.84
C LEU A 251 3.21 17.75 -25.62
N GLU A 252 3.48 17.33 -26.85
CA GLU A 252 4.15 18.16 -27.84
C GLU A 252 3.37 19.47 -27.94
N GLN A 253 4.00 20.56 -27.51
CA GLN A 253 3.55 21.90 -27.81
C GLN A 253 3.69 22.07 -29.32
N GLU A 254 2.57 22.03 -30.04
CA GLU A 254 2.51 22.62 -31.36
C GLU A 254 2.83 24.11 -31.22
N VAL A 255 4.06 24.45 -31.61
CA VAL A 255 4.49 25.83 -31.85
C VAL A 255 3.76 26.29 -33.11
N GLY A 256 2.57 26.85 -32.92
CA GLY A 256 1.87 27.61 -33.93
C GLY A 256 2.65 28.87 -34.25
N SER A 257 3.35 28.82 -35.38
CA SER A 257 3.86 30.00 -36.08
C SER A 257 2.71 30.66 -36.83
N ILE A 258 2.48 31.95 -36.57
CA ILE A 258 2.14 33.10 -37.45
C ILE A 258 1.58 34.21 -36.58
#